data_AF-A0A5S6QH93-F1
#
_entry.id   AF-A0A5S6QH93-F1
#
_cell.length_a   1.000
_cell.length_b   1.000
_cell.length_c   1.000
_cell.angle_alpha   90.00
_cell.angle_beta   90.00
_cell.angle_gamma   90.00
#
_symmetry.space_group_name_H-M   'P 1'
#
loop_
_entity.id
_entity.type
_entity.pdbx_description
1 polymer ?
#
loop_
_entity_poly.entity_id
_entity_poly.type
_entity_poly.pdbx_seq_one_letter_code
_entity_poly.pdbx_strand_id
1 'polypeptide(L)'
;MLLMEIRTKSVISAFVFKLLFFKRNLAGWEFYNFSNLCEIRNKGQVNEEDIEVYWCHLELFHQDLIERFQDILSLEVPGWVTDPFSRVENAELQLEEELLELQVNEELKSKFKLGYRIFWLQRNISRLYP
;
A
#
# COMPACT_ATOMS: atom_id res chain seq x y z
N MET A 1 -4.68 -11.84 11.86
CA MET A 1 -4.71 -10.38 12.18
C MET A 1 -3.70 -9.60 11.33
N LEU A 2 -2.45 -10.09 11.27
CA LEU A 2 -1.33 -9.50 10.54
C LEU A 2 -1.57 -9.27 9.03
N LEU A 3 -2.29 -10.18 8.35
CA LEU A 3 -2.61 -10.00 6.93
C LEU A 3 -3.52 -8.79 6.67
N MET A 4 -4.44 -8.48 7.59
CA MET A 4 -5.26 -7.27 7.48
C MET A 4 -4.42 -6.01 7.64
N GLU A 5 -3.47 -6.00 8.57
CA GLU A 5 -2.56 -4.88 8.80
C GLU A 5 -1.68 -4.61 7.57
N ILE A 6 -1.12 -5.66 6.94
CA ILE A 6 -0.34 -5.54 5.69
C ILE A 6 -1.19 -4.98 4.55
N ARG A 7 -2.45 -5.43 4.42
CA ARG A 7 -3.37 -4.90 3.42
C ARG A 7 -3.66 -3.43 3.66
N THR A 8 -3.97 -3.05 4.90
CA THR A 8 -4.21 -1.67 5.31
C THR A 8 -3.00 -0.80 5.03
N LYS A 9 -1.80 -1.23 5.42
CA LYS A 9 -0.53 -0.58 5.09
C LYS A 9 -0.39 -0.37 3.59
N SER A 10 -0.59 -1.42 2.78
CA SER A 10 -0.45 -1.30 1.34
C SER A 10 -1.42 -0.29 0.72
N VAL A 11 -2.66 -0.23 1.21
CA VAL A 11 -3.66 0.72 0.71
C VAL A 11 -3.28 2.16 1.09
N ILE A 12 -2.89 2.38 2.35
CA ILE A 12 -2.47 3.70 2.84
C ILE A 12 -1.21 4.17 2.11
N SER A 13 -0.18 3.32 2.02
CA SER A 13 1.05 3.65 1.30
C SER A 13 0.79 4.00 -0.17
N ALA A 14 -0.08 3.24 -0.85
CA ALA A 14 -0.45 3.54 -2.24
C ALA A 14 -1.18 4.89 -2.35
N PHE A 15 -2.06 5.21 -1.39
CA PHE A 15 -2.79 6.47 -1.38
C PHE A 15 -1.87 7.67 -1.11
N VAL A 16 -0.99 7.58 -0.11
CA VAL A 16 0.05 8.59 0.20
C VAL A 16 0.93 8.83 -1.03
N PHE A 17 1.41 7.76 -1.69
CA PHE A 17 2.20 7.89 -2.92
C PHE A 17 1.42 8.54 -4.06
N LYS A 18 0.12 8.25 -4.17
CA LYS A 18 -0.76 8.86 -5.19
C LYS A 18 -0.93 10.35 -4.98
N LEU A 19 -0.92 10.85 -3.75
CA LEU A 19 -0.94 12.30 -3.47
C LEU A 19 0.35 12.99 -3.94
N LEU A 20 1.52 12.39 -3.72
CA LEU A 20 2.79 12.90 -4.26
C LEU A 20 2.76 12.95 -5.79
N PHE A 21 2.21 11.92 -6.42
CA PHE A 21 2.03 11.89 -7.87
C PHE A 21 1.13 13.03 -8.34
N PHE A 22 -0.02 13.23 -7.70
CA PHE A 22 -0.92 14.34 -8.01
C PHE A 22 -0.26 15.71 -7.84
N LYS A 23 0.51 15.89 -6.76
CA LYS A 23 1.27 17.11 -6.49
C LYS A 23 2.28 17.41 -7.61
N ARG A 24 3.04 16.40 -8.05
CA ARG A 24 4.00 16.52 -9.17
C ARG A 24 3.30 16.91 -10.47
N ASN A 25 2.16 16.29 -10.74
CA ASN A 25 1.40 16.58 -11.95
C ASN A 25 0.84 18.00 -11.96
N LEU A 26 0.35 18.50 -10.82
CA LEU A 26 -0.07 19.90 -10.71
C LEU A 26 1.08 20.87 -11.00
N ALA A 27 2.27 20.63 -10.43
CA ALA A 27 3.44 21.45 -10.71
C ALA A 27 3.85 21.40 -12.20
N GLY A 28 3.60 20.28 -12.88
CA GLY A 28 3.79 20.11 -14.31
C GLY A 28 2.63 20.59 -15.19
N TRP A 29 1.60 21.22 -14.62
CA TRP A 29 0.38 21.65 -15.33
C TRP A 29 -0.40 20.50 -16.00
N GLU A 30 -0.27 19.29 -15.46
CA GLU A 30 -0.93 18.07 -15.92
C GLU A 30 -2.20 17.76 -15.10
N PHE A 31 -3.37 18.13 -15.63
CA PHE A 31 -4.64 18.04 -14.90
C PHE A 31 -5.49 16.79 -15.21
N TYR A 32 -4.97 15.76 -15.87
CA TYR A 32 -5.78 14.58 -16.23
C TYR A 32 -6.32 13.81 -15.03
N ASN A 33 -5.72 13.96 -13.85
CA ASN A 33 -6.22 13.38 -12.60
C ASN A 33 -7.36 14.20 -11.97
N PHE A 34 -7.61 15.42 -12.46
CA PHE A 34 -8.53 16.40 -11.90
C PHE A 34 -9.45 16.92 -13.02
N SER A 35 -10.52 16.19 -13.31
CA SER A 35 -11.47 16.55 -14.39
C SER A 35 -11.96 17.99 -14.29
N ASN A 36 -12.30 18.44 -13.07
CA ASN A 36 -12.76 19.80 -12.83
C ASN A 36 -11.69 20.86 -13.13
N LEU A 37 -10.44 20.63 -12.71
CA LEU A 37 -9.34 21.55 -13.04
C LEU A 37 -9.02 21.56 -14.54
N CYS A 38 -9.13 20.40 -15.19
CA CYS A 38 -8.98 20.30 -16.64
C CYS A 38 -10.04 21.16 -17.37
N GLU A 39 -11.30 21.11 -16.92
CA GLU A 39 -12.38 21.94 -17.48
C GLU A 39 -12.15 23.44 -17.26
N ILE A 40 -11.77 23.84 -16.05
CA ILE A 40 -11.51 25.26 -15.72
C ILE A 40 -10.30 25.77 -16.53
N ARG A 41 -9.24 24.95 -16.68
CA ARG A 41 -8.09 25.29 -17.53
C ARG A 41 -8.53 25.47 -18.98
N ASN A 42 -9.33 24.57 -19.53
CA ASN A 42 -9.77 24.64 -20.92
C ASN A 42 -10.64 25.89 -21.19
N LYS A 43 -11.24 26.49 -20.15
CA LYS A 43 -11.96 27.77 -20.21
C LYS A 43 -11.04 28.99 -20.06
N GLY A 44 -9.74 28.79 -19.83
CA GLY A 44 -8.77 29.87 -19.57
C GLY A 44 -8.94 30.53 -18.19
N GLN A 45 -9.52 29.81 -17.23
CA GLN A 45 -9.93 30.33 -15.91
C GLN A 45 -9.02 29.85 -14.76
N VAL A 46 -7.81 29.37 -15.06
CA VAL A 46 -6.84 28.93 -14.06
C VAL A 46 -5.62 29.82 -14.16
N ASN A 47 -5.25 30.47 -13.07
CA ASN A 47 -3.97 31.16 -12.95
C ASN A 47 -2.98 30.33 -12.11
N GLU A 48 -1.74 30.83 -12.00
CA GLU A 48 -0.68 30.14 -11.24
C GLU A 48 -0.96 30.12 -9.74
N GLU A 49 -1.51 31.20 -9.20
CA GLU A 49 -1.88 31.34 -7.78
C GLU A 49 -2.92 30.28 -7.35
N ASP A 50 -3.91 30.01 -8.20
CA ASP A 50 -4.90 28.96 -7.99
C ASP A 50 -4.22 27.59 -7.88
N ILE A 51 -3.27 27.29 -8.78
CA ILE A 51 -2.54 26.01 -8.79
C ILE A 51 -1.65 25.88 -7.54
N GLU A 52 -1.00 26.96 -7.12
CA GLU A 52 -0.20 26.98 -5.89
C GLU A 52 -1.02 26.63 -4.65
N VAL A 53 -2.25 27.16 -4.55
CA VAL A 53 -3.17 26.85 -3.45
C VAL A 53 -3.50 25.35 -3.42
N TYR A 54 -3.88 24.76 -4.57
CA TYR A 54 -4.15 23.32 -4.65
C TYR A 54 -2.91 22.46 -4.36
N TRP A 55 -1.74 22.88 -4.84
CA TRP A 55 -0.47 22.21 -4.59
C TRP A 55 -0.12 22.21 -3.09
N CYS A 56 -0.32 23.35 -2.42
CA CYS A 56 -0.09 23.51 -0.99
C CYS A 56 -1.06 22.64 -0.18
N HIS A 57 -2.34 22.60 -0.56
CA HIS A 57 -3.32 21.73 0.09
C HIS A 57 -2.97 20.24 -0.04
N LEU A 58 -2.50 19.79 -1.21
CA LEU A 58 -2.05 18.40 -1.37
C LEU A 58 -0.83 18.08 -0.53
N GLU A 59 0.09 19.04 -0.35
CA GLU A 59 1.24 18.85 0.53
C GLU A 59 0.83 18.72 1.99
N LEU A 60 -0.02 19.63 2.48
CA LEU A 60 -0.54 19.56 3.85
C LEU A 60 -1.32 18.27 4.08
N PHE A 61 -2.15 17.85 3.13
CA PHE A 61 -2.91 16.61 3.23
C PHE A 61 -2.00 15.36 3.21
N HIS A 62 -0.96 15.37 2.38
CA HIS A 62 0.04 14.31 2.36
C HIS A 62 0.77 14.19 3.70
N GLN A 63 1.19 15.32 4.28
CA GLN A 63 1.83 15.37 5.60
C GLN A 63 0.89 14.87 6.70
N ASP A 64 -0.36 15.33 6.74
CA ASP A 64 -1.37 14.88 7.69
C ASP A 64 -1.57 13.36 7.65
N LEU A 65 -1.66 12.77 6.46
CA LEU A 65 -1.81 11.31 6.34
C LEU A 65 -0.57 10.54 6.78
N ILE A 66 0.63 11.05 6.50
CA ILE A 66 1.86 10.42 6.99
C ILE A 66 1.88 10.43 8.52
N GLU A 67 1.55 11.57 9.14
CA GLU A 67 1.53 11.71 10.59
C GLU A 67 0.45 10.82 11.22
N ARG A 68 -0.79 10.88 10.71
CA ARG A 68 -1.92 10.14 11.25
C ARG A 68 -1.83 8.63 11.10
N PHE A 69 -1.09 8.15 10.10
CA PHE A 69 -0.90 6.72 9.85
C PHE A 69 0.56 6.29 10.03
N GLN A 70 1.35 7.04 10.81
CA GLN A 70 2.77 6.77 11.01
C GLN A 70 3.01 5.36 11.58
N ASP A 71 2.15 4.91 12.50
CA ASP A 71 2.15 3.57 13.07
C ASP A 71 2.03 2.50 11.96
N ILE A 72 0.99 2.59 11.13
CA ILE A 72 0.73 1.63 10.04
C ILE A 72 1.82 1.72 8.96
N LEU A 73 2.24 2.93 8.60
CA LEU A 73 3.29 3.19 7.62
C LEU A 73 4.67 2.74 8.12
N SER A 74 4.88 2.61 9.43
CA SER A 74 6.11 2.08 10.01
C SER A 74 6.12 0.56 10.22
N LEU A 75 4.96 -0.11 10.16
CA LEU A 75 4.88 -1.57 10.31
C LEU A 75 5.87 -2.32 9.40
N GLU A 76 6.76 -3.09 10.00
CA GLU A 76 7.63 -3.99 9.24
C GLU A 76 6.81 -5.18 8.74
N VAL A 77 6.96 -5.51 7.46
CA VAL A 77 6.35 -6.72 6.91
C VAL A 77 7.31 -7.87 7.22
N PRO A 78 6.93 -8.86 8.04
CA PRO A 78 7.82 -9.97 8.37
C PRO A 78 8.27 -10.72 7.12
N GLY A 79 9.51 -11.22 7.13
CA GLY A 79 10.08 -11.93 5.98
C GLY A 79 9.23 -13.12 5.51
N TRP A 80 8.66 -13.86 6.47
CA TRP A 80 7.78 -15.00 6.19
C TRP A 80 6.48 -14.62 5.44
N VAL A 81 6.02 -13.37 5.52
CA VAL A 81 4.87 -12.92 4.73
C VAL A 81 5.24 -12.80 3.26
N THR A 82 6.45 -12.30 2.99
CA THR A 82 6.94 -12.13 1.62
C THR A 82 7.42 -13.44 1.01
N ASP A 83 8.00 -14.31 1.81
CA ASP A 83 8.41 -15.66 1.44
C ASP A 83 8.09 -16.65 2.57
N PRO A 84 6.87 -17.22 2.60
CA PRO A 84 6.44 -18.15 3.65
C PRO A 84 7.21 -19.46 3.66
N PHE A 85 7.98 -19.75 2.61
CA PHE A 85 8.73 -21.00 2.48
C PHE A 85 10.23 -20.80 2.77
N SER A 86 10.67 -19.55 2.97
CA SER A 86 12.00 -19.24 3.51
C SER A 86 12.10 -19.57 4.99
N ARG A 87 13.32 -19.74 5.50
CA ARG A 87 13.59 -20.04 6.90
C ARG A 87 12.92 -19.00 7.79
N VAL A 88 12.22 -19.47 8.84
CA VAL A 88 11.58 -18.58 9.80
C VAL A 88 12.66 -17.92 10.64
N GLU A 89 12.90 -16.64 10.39
CA GLU A 89 13.68 -15.78 11.29
C GLU A 89 12.70 -14.75 11.87
N ASN A 90 12.67 -14.64 13.20
CA ASN A 90 11.86 -13.67 13.94
C ASN A 90 10.33 -13.84 13.81
N ALA A 91 9.80 -15.06 13.68
CA ALA A 91 8.38 -15.26 13.90
C ALA A 91 8.02 -15.11 15.38
N GLU A 92 6.80 -14.65 15.63
CA GLU A 92 6.20 -14.74 16.94
C GLU A 92 6.08 -16.21 17.35
N LEU A 93 6.41 -16.53 18.60
CA LEU A 93 6.37 -17.91 19.13
C LEU A 93 5.04 -18.62 18.89
N GLN A 94 3.95 -17.86 18.78
CA GLN A 94 2.61 -18.40 18.54
C GLN A 94 2.38 -18.85 17.10
N LEU A 95 3.17 -18.38 16.14
CA LEU A 95 3.05 -18.68 14.71
C LEU A 95 4.14 -19.66 14.23
N GLU A 96 5.12 -20.00 15.07
CA GLU A 96 6.29 -20.80 14.65
C GLU A 96 5.88 -22.19 14.14
N GLU A 97 4.97 -22.88 14.83
CA GLU A 97 4.50 -24.22 14.44
C GLU A 97 3.72 -24.19 13.11
N GLU A 98 2.77 -23.25 12.96
CA GLU A 98 1.99 -23.07 11.73
C GLU A 98 2.88 -22.73 10.53
N LEU A 99 3.92 -21.90 10.74
CA LEU A 99 4.87 -21.54 9.69
C LEU A 99 5.78 -22.71 9.30
N LEU A 100 6.18 -23.56 10.24
CA LEU A 100 6.94 -24.78 9.96
C LEU A 100 6.10 -25.77 9.13
N GLU A 101 4.81 -25.94 9.46
CA GLU A 101 3.88 -26.76 8.67
C GLU A 101 3.72 -26.22 7.24
N LEU A 102 3.60 -24.89 7.11
CA LEU A 102 3.50 -24.23 5.81
C LEU A 102 4.77 -24.44 4.97
N GLN A 103 5.96 -24.35 5.57
CA GLN A 103 7.25 -24.54 4.90
C GLN A 103 7.44 -25.93 4.28
N VAL A 104 6.85 -26.97 4.87
CA VAL A 104 6.96 -28.35 4.35
C VAL A 104 5.85 -28.70 3.36
N ASN A 105 4.88 -27.80 3.14
CA ASN A 105 3.75 -28.03 2.26
C ASN A 105 4.11 -27.79 0.78
N GLU A 106 4.58 -28.84 0.11
CA GLU A 106 4.96 -28.83 -1.31
C GLU A 106 3.79 -28.46 -2.25
N GLU A 107 2.55 -28.82 -1.88
CA GLU A 107 1.36 -28.44 -2.65
C GLU A 107 1.20 -26.91 -2.65
N LEU A 108 1.35 -26.27 -1.50
CA LEU A 108 1.23 -24.81 -1.37
C LEU A 108 2.41 -24.08 -2.01
N LYS A 109 3.64 -24.62 -1.93
CA LYS A 109 4.80 -24.10 -2.68
C LYS A 109 4.50 -24.02 -4.16
N SER A 110 3.89 -25.06 -4.73
CA SER A 110 3.55 -25.09 -6.15
C SER A 110 2.52 -24.01 -6.55
N LYS A 111 1.68 -23.57 -5.61
CA LYS A 111 0.65 -22.54 -5.78
C LYS A 111 1.15 -21.11 -5.56
N PHE A 112 2.35 -20.93 -5.00
CA PHE A 112 2.96 -19.63 -4.72
C PHE A 112 3.42 -18.85 -5.97
N LYS A 113 3.33 -19.45 -7.16
CA LYS A 113 3.83 -18.90 -8.45
C LYS A 113 3.35 -17.50 -8.83
N LEU A 114 2.26 -17.02 -8.23
CA LEU A 114 1.68 -15.69 -8.48
C LEU A 114 2.11 -14.63 -7.45
N GLY A 115 2.98 -14.98 -6.51
CA GLY A 115 3.51 -14.10 -5.47
C GLY A 115 2.63 -14.01 -4.22
N TYR A 116 3.24 -13.50 -3.14
CA TYR A 116 2.66 -13.54 -1.78
C TYR A 116 1.30 -12.84 -1.67
N ARG A 117 1.09 -11.72 -2.36
CA ARG A 117 -0.18 -10.97 -2.30
C ARG A 117 -1.37 -11.82 -2.76
N ILE A 118 -1.21 -12.54 -3.87
CA ILE A 118 -2.27 -13.40 -4.43
C ILE A 118 -2.40 -14.66 -3.58
N PHE A 119 -1.29 -15.21 -3.11
CA PHE A 119 -1.24 -16.39 -2.26
C PHE A 119 -2.07 -16.21 -0.97
N TRP A 120 -1.82 -15.15 -0.21
CA TRP A 120 -2.51 -14.91 1.07
C TRP A 120 -3.98 -14.53 0.92
N LEU A 121 -4.40 -14.02 -0.24
CA LEU A 121 -5.80 -13.68 -0.54
C LEU A 121 -6.66 -14.90 -0.91
N GLN A 122 -6.07 -16.09 -1.04
CA GLN A 122 -6.83 -17.31 -1.31
C GLN A 122 -7.66 -17.68 -0.08
N ARG A 123 -8.97 -17.87 -0.29
CA ARG A 123 -9.97 -18.12 0.77
C ARG A 123 -9.61 -19.28 1.72
N ASN A 124 -8.92 -20.30 1.19
CA ASN A 124 -8.49 -21.46 1.97
C ASN A 124 -7.25 -21.13 2.81
N ILE A 125 -6.32 -20.34 2.27
CA ILE A 125 -5.09 -19.92 2.97
C ILE A 125 -5.43 -18.93 4.09
N SER A 126 -6.28 -17.93 3.83
CA SER A 126 -6.68 -16.94 4.84
C SER A 126 -7.47 -17.53 6.01
N ARG A 127 -8.00 -18.76 5.87
CA ARG A 127 -8.68 -19.49 6.96
C ARG A 127 -7.73 -20.36 7.79
N LEU A 128 -6.67 -20.87 7.16
CA LEU A 128 -5.71 -21.77 7.80
C LEU A 128 -4.64 -20.99 8.58
N TYR A 129 -4.33 -19.77 8.13
CA TYR A 129 -3.29 -18.91 8.71
C TYR A 129 -3.83 -17.48 8.92
N PRO A 130 -4.62 -17.23 10.00
CA PRO A 130 -5.38 -16.00 10.20
C PRO A 130 -4.59 -14.72 10.56
#